data_AF-A0A831WL99-F1
#
_entry.id   AF-A0A831WL99-F1
#
_cell.length_a   1.000
_cell.length_b   1.000
_cell.length_c   1.000
_cell.angle_alpha   90.00
_cell.angle_beta   90.00
_cell.angle_gamma   90.00
#
_symmetry.space_group_name_H-M   'P 1'
#
loop_
_entity.id
_entity.type
_entity.pdbx_description
1 polymer ?
#
loop_
_entity_poly.entity_id
_entity_poly.type
_entity_poly.pdbx_seq_one_letter_code
_entity_poly.pdbx_strand_id
1 'polypeptide(L)'
;GYAEIKVTAVPRDRPAKRSTISLLAMVKGAQIKLGIANVFHWPRIFKEGEIVTTRFSVKNEGNVTAKNLTIVLSVNGIEKNRVDNISIPAGGYADVKMPWRAFQGKNNVYIRVIRQ
;
A
#
# COMPACT_ATOMS: atom_id res chain seq x y z
N GLY A 1 -15.77 -6.52 0.83
CA GLY A 1 -16.84 -5.86 0.07
C GLY A 1 -17.65 -6.91 -0.66
N TYR A 2 -18.86 -6.58 -1.10
CA TYR A 2 -19.69 -7.44 -1.95
C TYR A 2 -19.95 -6.73 -3.28
N ALA A 3 -20.19 -7.51 -4.32
CA ALA A 3 -20.76 -7.00 -5.56
C ALA A 3 -22.14 -7.66 -5.74
N GLU A 4 -23.16 -6.87 -6.04
CA GLU A 4 -24.46 -7.38 -6.43
C GLU A 4 -24.57 -7.37 -7.95
N ILE A 5 -24.92 -8.52 -8.52
CA ILE A 5 -25.28 -8.62 -9.94
C ILE A 5 -26.79 -8.84 -9.99
N LYS A 6 -27.49 -7.88 -10.61
CA LYS A 6 -28.93 -7.98 -10.86
C LYS A 6 -29.17 -8.26 -12.34
N VAL A 7 -29.59 -9.48 -12.65
CA VAL A 7 -29.93 -9.88 -14.02
C VAL A 7 -31.44 -9.80 -14.18
N THR A 8 -31.91 -9.06 -15.18
CA THR A 8 -33.33 -9.01 -15.54
C THR A 8 -33.50 -9.51 -16.96
N ALA A 9 -34.17 -10.65 -17.12
CA ALA A 9 -34.54 -11.19 -18.41
C ALA A 9 -35.95 -10.72 -18.77
N VAL A 10 -36.11 -10.10 -19.93
CA VAL A 10 -37.40 -9.59 -20.44
C VAL A 10 -37.72 -10.28 -21.77
N PRO A 11 -38.77 -11.11 -21.85
CA PRO A 11 -39.20 -11.70 -23.11
C PRO A 11 -39.73 -10.62 -24.06
N ARG A 12 -39.25 -10.59 -25.31
CA ARG A 12 -39.59 -9.57 -26.32
C ARG A 12 -41.09 -9.43 -26.53
N ASP A 13 -41.79 -10.56 -26.66
CA ASP A 13 -43.21 -10.58 -27.04
C ASP A 13 -44.15 -10.50 -25.82
N ARG A 14 -43.60 -10.63 -24.60
CA ARG A 14 -44.37 -10.61 -23.34
C ARG A 14 -43.59 -9.89 -22.23
N PRO A 15 -43.42 -8.56 -22.32
CA PRO A 15 -42.61 -7.79 -21.37
C PRO A 15 -43.08 -7.91 -19.91
N ALA A 16 -44.39 -8.15 -19.72
CA ALA A 16 -44.99 -8.37 -18.40
C ALA A 16 -44.49 -9.64 -17.69
N LYS A 17 -43.89 -10.60 -18.40
CA LYS A 17 -43.34 -11.85 -17.84
C LYS A 17 -41.83 -11.77 -17.58
N ARG A 18 -41.32 -10.58 -17.22
CA ARG A 18 -39.91 -10.42 -16.84
C ARG A 18 -39.56 -11.24 -15.59
N SER A 19 -38.33 -11.74 -15.55
CA SER A 19 -37.77 -12.45 -14.40
C SER A 19 -36.50 -11.74 -13.95
N THR A 20 -36.35 -11.55 -12.64
CA THR A 20 -35.17 -10.92 -12.05
C THR A 20 -34.51 -11.90 -11.09
N ILE A 21 -33.20 -12.03 -11.21
CA ILE A 21 -32.36 -12.79 -10.28
C ILE A 21 -31.28 -11.84 -9.74
N SER A 22 -31.12 -11.79 -8.42
CA SER A 22 -30.01 -11.09 -7.77
C SER A 22 -29.00 -12.12 -7.26
N LEU A 23 -27.73 -11.96 -7.64
CA LEU A 23 -26.61 -12.73 -7.10
C LEU A 23 -25.73 -11.82 -6.24
N LEU A 24 -25.65 -12.13 -4.95
CA LEU A 24 -24.70 -11.51 -4.04
C LEU A 24 -23.37 -12.28 -4.12
N ALA A 25 -22.40 -11.71 -4.84
CA ALA A 25 -21.05 -12.23 -4.87
C ALA A 25 -20.28 -11.72 -3.64
N MET A 26 -20.10 -12.60 -2.65
CA MET A 26 -19.16 -12.37 -1.56
C MET A 26 -17.73 -12.47 -2.12
N VAL A 27 -16.96 -11.38 -2.07
CA VAL A 27 -15.51 -11.42 -2.37
C VAL A 27 -14.81 -12.13 -1.18
N LYS A 28 -14.90 -13.46 -1.13
CA LYS A 28 -14.13 -14.28 -0.18
C LYS A 28 -12.64 -14.12 -0.53
N GLY A 29 -11.80 -13.88 0.48
CA GLY A 29 -10.34 -13.80 0.31
C GLY A 29 -9.76 -12.40 0.09
N ALA A 30 -10.48 -11.33 0.43
CA ALA A 30 -9.92 -9.97 0.45
C ALA A 30 -8.71 -9.91 1.40
N GLN A 31 -7.52 -9.77 0.82
CA GLN A 31 -6.26 -9.82 1.53
C GLN A 31 -5.39 -8.65 1.07
N ILE A 32 -4.88 -7.88 2.03
CA ILE A 32 -3.79 -6.93 1.79
C ILE A 32 -2.50 -7.64 2.19
N LYS A 33 -1.53 -7.72 1.28
CA LYS A 33 -0.21 -8.31 1.54
C LYS A 33 0.87 -7.29 1.16
N LEU A 34 1.52 -6.70 2.16
CA LEU A 34 2.50 -5.63 1.94
C LEU A 34 3.92 -6.18 2.05
N GLY A 35 4.80 -5.74 1.15
CA GLY A 35 6.22 -6.04 1.17
C GLY A 35 7.07 -4.82 0.85
N ILE A 36 8.26 -4.73 1.44
CA ILE A 36 9.26 -3.72 1.12
C ILE A 36 10.30 -4.34 0.18
N ALA A 37 10.65 -3.65 -0.90
CA ALA A 37 11.66 -4.09 -1.85
C ALA A 37 12.50 -2.92 -2.36
N ASN A 38 13.62 -3.23 -3.01
CA ASN A 38 14.50 -2.26 -3.68
C ASN A 38 15.03 -1.16 -2.73
N VAL A 39 15.43 -1.54 -1.52
CA VAL A 39 15.97 -0.59 -0.53
C VAL A 39 17.38 -0.17 -0.93
N PHE A 40 17.61 1.13 -1.06
CA PHE A 40 18.94 1.69 -1.23
C PHE A 40 19.02 3.09 -0.63
N HIS A 41 20.24 3.59 -0.47
CA HIS A 41 20.51 4.91 0.09
C HIS A 41 21.44 5.72 -0.81
N TRP A 42 21.28 7.04 -0.79
CA TRP A 42 22.17 7.98 -1.46
C TRP A 42 22.35 9.25 -0.61
N PRO A 43 23.59 9.79 -0.47
CA PRO A 43 24.85 9.23 -0.96
C PRO A 43 25.26 7.94 -0.21
N ARG A 44 26.19 7.16 -0.79
CA ARG A 44 26.73 5.94 -0.15
C ARG A 44 27.84 6.23 0.87
N ILE A 45 28.52 7.35 0.68
CA ILE A 45 29.53 7.88 1.59
C ILE A 45 29.01 9.23 2.05
N PHE A 46 28.91 9.39 3.36
CA PHE A 46 28.41 10.61 3.99
C PHE A 46 29.11 10.84 5.32
N LYS A 47 29.10 12.09 5.75
CA LYS A 47 29.58 12.52 7.08
C LYS A 47 28.41 12.68 8.03
N GLU A 48 28.74 12.76 9.32
CA GLU A 48 27.78 13.19 10.32
C GLU A 48 27.11 14.51 9.91
N GLY A 49 25.81 14.61 10.15
CA GLY A 49 25.03 15.80 9.87
C GLY A 49 24.58 15.94 8.41
N GLU A 50 25.11 15.15 7.47
CA GLU A 50 24.67 15.18 6.08
C GLU A 50 23.30 14.52 5.89
N ILE A 51 22.59 14.93 4.83
CA ILE A 51 21.30 14.34 4.47
C ILE A 51 21.53 13.10 3.61
N VAL A 52 21.04 11.97 4.10
CA VAL A 52 20.98 10.71 3.39
C VAL A 52 19.53 10.43 3.02
N THR A 53 19.28 10.04 1.77
CA THR A 53 17.96 9.65 1.31
C THR A 53 17.88 8.15 1.19
N THR A 54 16.96 7.54 1.93
CA THR A 54 16.58 6.14 1.74
C THR A 54 15.46 6.06 0.71
N ARG A 55 15.64 5.29 -0.35
CA ARG A 55 14.60 4.98 -1.34
C ARG A 55 14.26 3.50 -1.31
N PHE A 56 12.97 3.21 -1.41
CA PHE A 56 12.44 1.85 -1.42
C PHE A 56 11.06 1.82 -2.04
N SER A 57 10.60 0.63 -2.38
CA SER A 57 9.23 0.38 -2.83
C SER A 57 8.43 -0.36 -1.78
N VAL A 58 7.18 0.05 -1.57
CA VAL A 58 6.18 -0.73 -0.83
C VAL A 58 5.20 -1.31 -1.83
N LYS A 59 5.12 -2.63 -1.91
CA LYS A 59 4.27 -3.37 -2.86
C LYS A 59 3.07 -3.94 -2.14
N ASN A 60 1.91 -3.92 -2.79
CA ASN A 60 0.72 -4.63 -2.35
C ASN A 60 0.48 -5.85 -3.25
N GLU A 61 0.92 -7.02 -2.80
CA GLU A 61 0.70 -8.32 -3.45
C GLU A 61 -0.68 -8.91 -3.09
N GLY A 62 -1.49 -8.16 -2.36
CA GLY A 62 -2.87 -8.51 -2.04
C GLY A 62 -3.82 -8.28 -3.22
N ASN A 63 -5.06 -8.72 -3.05
CA ASN A 63 -6.13 -8.58 -4.04
C ASN A 63 -7.12 -7.44 -3.74
N VAL A 64 -6.85 -6.64 -2.69
CA VAL A 64 -7.59 -5.41 -2.39
C VAL A 64 -6.66 -4.25 -2.13
N THR A 65 -7.12 -3.03 -2.41
CA THR A 65 -6.37 -1.78 -2.17
C THR A 65 -6.05 -1.63 -0.68
N ALA A 66 -4.78 -1.40 -0.38
CA ALA A 66 -4.33 -0.99 0.94
C ALA A 66 -4.56 0.51 1.10
N LYS A 67 -5.31 0.94 2.12
CA LYS A 67 -5.60 2.35 2.39
C LYS A 67 -5.06 2.74 3.77
N ASN A 68 -4.94 4.04 4.00
CA ASN A 68 -4.53 4.63 5.29
C ASN A 68 -3.23 4.02 5.81
N LEU A 69 -2.26 3.79 4.92
CA LEU A 69 -0.95 3.32 5.30
C LEU A 69 -0.10 4.48 5.79
N THR A 70 0.61 4.24 6.87
CA THR A 70 1.68 5.11 7.36
C THR A 70 3.01 4.39 7.19
N ILE A 71 4.00 5.10 6.65
CA ILE A 71 5.37 4.61 6.54
C ILE A 71 6.26 5.45 7.45
N VAL A 72 6.99 4.79 8.33
CA VAL A 72 7.92 5.43 9.27
C VAL A 72 9.34 4.95 9.01
N LEU A 73 10.28 5.90 8.94
CA LEU A 73 11.70 5.63 8.93
C LEU A 73 12.32 6.11 10.24
N SER A 74 13.00 5.19 10.92
CA SER A 74 13.75 5.46 12.14
C SER A 74 15.23 5.16 11.92
N VAL A 75 16.09 5.91 12.60
CA VAL A 75 17.54 5.69 12.59
C VAL A 75 18.01 5.61 14.03
N ASN A 76 18.65 4.49 14.38
CA ASN A 76 19.06 4.19 15.76
C ASN A 76 17.89 4.27 16.76
N GLY A 77 16.69 3.82 16.35
CA GLY A 77 15.48 3.83 17.17
C GLY A 77 14.74 5.17 17.25
N ILE A 78 15.28 6.24 16.68
CA ILE A 78 14.64 7.56 16.66
C ILE A 78 13.92 7.76 15.32
N GLU A 79 12.63 8.10 15.35
CA GLU A 79 11.87 8.45 14.15
C GLU A 79 12.49 9.70 13.48
N LYS A 80 12.75 9.61 12.18
CA LYS A 80 13.35 10.69 11.38
C LYS A 80 12.46 11.16 10.26
N ASN A 81 11.59 10.29 9.76
CA ASN A 81 10.71 10.63 8.66
C ASN A 81 9.43 9.79 8.72
N ARG A 82 8.33 10.37 8.25
CA ARG A 82 7.00 9.77 8.23
C ARG A 82 6.25 10.23 6.99
N VAL A 83 5.55 9.30 6.35
CA VAL A 83 4.57 9.61 5.30
C VAL A 83 3.26 8.91 5.66
N ASP A 84 2.19 9.68 5.78
CA ASP A 84 0.86 9.20 6.14
C ASP A 84 -0.09 9.16 4.93
N ASN A 85 -1.26 8.55 5.12
CA ASN A 85 -2.35 8.52 4.16
C ASN A 85 -1.97 7.94 2.79
N ILE A 86 -1.12 6.92 2.78
CA ILE A 86 -0.73 6.22 1.55
C ILE A 86 -1.81 5.20 1.19
N SER A 87 -2.18 5.16 -0.10
CA SER A 87 -3.06 4.15 -0.68
C SER A 87 -2.34 3.42 -1.81
N ILE A 88 -2.32 2.09 -1.76
CA ILE A 88 -1.65 1.23 -2.75
C ILE A 88 -2.68 0.25 -3.32
N PRO A 89 -3.08 0.39 -4.59
CA PRO A 89 -3.98 -0.56 -5.26
C PRO A 89 -3.46 -2.00 -5.18
N ALA A 90 -4.36 -2.97 -5.33
CA ALA A 90 -3.99 -4.39 -5.48
C ALA A 90 -3.01 -4.56 -6.65
N GLY A 91 -1.92 -5.31 -6.44
CA GLY A 91 -0.83 -5.47 -7.41
C GLY A 91 0.05 -4.23 -7.62
N GLY A 92 -0.30 -3.09 -7.01
CA GLY A 92 0.40 -1.82 -7.16
C GLY A 92 1.60 -1.67 -6.21
N TYR A 93 2.33 -0.57 -6.38
CA TYR A 93 3.42 -0.18 -5.50
C TYR A 93 3.49 1.33 -5.30
N ALA A 94 4.06 1.74 -4.16
CA ALA A 94 4.48 3.11 -3.90
C ALA A 94 6.01 3.18 -3.91
N ASP A 95 6.58 4.14 -4.62
CA ASP A 95 8.01 4.45 -4.59
C ASP A 95 8.25 5.60 -3.59
N VAL A 96 9.02 5.31 -2.55
CA VAL A 96 9.12 6.13 -1.35
C VAL A 96 10.54 6.64 -1.22
N LYS A 97 10.68 7.95 -0.98
CA LYS A 97 11.97 8.62 -0.70
C LYS A 97 11.87 9.31 0.65
N MET A 98 12.72 8.90 1.59
CA MET A 98 12.73 9.44 2.94
C MET A 98 14.12 9.97 3.29
N PRO A 99 14.32 11.30 3.23
CA PRO A 99 15.55 11.92 3.72
C PRO A 99 15.63 11.83 5.26
N TRP A 100 16.85 11.66 5.77
CA TRP A 100 17.19 11.67 7.19
C TRP A 100 18.62 12.20 7.39
N ARG A 101 18.93 12.67 8.59
CA ARG A 101 20.25 13.23 8.92
C ARG A 101 21.16 12.16 9.53
N ALA A 102 22.35 12.00 8.97
CA ALA A 102 23.33 11.01 9.44
C ALA A 102 23.85 11.33 10.85
N PHE A 103 23.95 10.29 11.68
CA PHE A 103 24.65 10.36 12.96
C PHE A 103 26.12 10.01 12.79
N GLN A 104 26.94 10.48 13.73
CA GLN A 104 28.30 9.98 13.90
C GLN A 104 28.29 8.46 14.12
N GLY A 105 29.17 7.74 13.42
CA GLY A 105 29.33 6.30 13.59
C GLY A 105 28.20 5.47 12.95
N LYS A 106 27.66 4.50 13.69
CA LYS A 106 26.72 3.51 13.14
C LYS A 106 25.31 4.08 13.01
N ASN A 107 24.70 3.88 11.85
CA ASN A 107 23.34 4.31 11.53
C ASN A 107 22.47 3.09 11.19
N ASN A 108 21.74 2.55 12.18
CA ASN A 108 20.80 1.44 11.99
C ASN A 108 19.47 2.00 11.48
N VAL A 109 19.22 1.89 10.17
CA VAL A 109 17.97 2.36 9.54
C VAL A 109 16.91 1.28 9.65
N TYR A 110 15.71 1.65 10.10
CA TYR A 110 14.56 0.77 10.23
C TYR A 110 13.34 1.41 9.56
N ILE A 111 12.67 0.64 8.69
CA ILE A 111 11.48 1.08 7.94
C ILE A 111 10.29 0.24 8.37
N ARG A 112 9.18 0.90 8.70
CA ARG A 112 7.95 0.25 9.15
C ARG A 112 6.76 0.73 8.36
N VAL A 113 5.94 -0.20 7.87
CA VAL A 113 4.65 0.10 7.24
C VAL A 113 3.56 -0.27 8.24
N ILE A 114 2.73 0.71 8.61
CA ILE A 114 1.69 0.59 9.61
C ILE A 114 0.34 0.76 8.91
N ARG A 115 -0.62 -0.09 9.26
CA ARG A 115 -2.03 0.09 8.88
C ARG A 115 -2.72 0.80 10.03
N GLN A 116 -3.43 1.89 9.73
CA GLN A 116 -4.32 2.56 10.68
C GLN A 116 -5.67 1.86 10.72
#